data_AF-A0A444UXZ0-F1
#
_entry.id   AF-A0A444UXZ0-F1
#
_cell.length_a   1.000
_cell.length_b   1.000
_cell.length_c   1.000
_cell.angle_alpha   90.00
_cell.angle_beta   90.00
_cell.angle_gamma   90.00
#
_symmetry.space_group_name_H-M   'P 1'
#
loop_
_entity.id
_entity.type
_entity.pdbx_description
1 polymer ?
#
loop_
_entity_poly.entity_id
_entity_poly.type
_entity_poly.pdbx_seq_one_letter_code
_entity_poly.pdbx_strand_id
1 'polypeptide(L)'
;MAHPGLISLFLLALVLCAQALTPSHHLSSADVTRLKAFLNQPLEDLESAYYTIVGLSKLGARVSDEKAACQFLKSHHDPTSIDSLFFAAEASQALSDCEIPVSNETRDLLLAVVSEDSSVSQIHHAVGALGSLGLPLASQEVVSALAARITKEDNVMA
;
A
#
# COMPACT_ATOMS: atom_id res chain seq x y z
N MET A 1 -37.63 40.42 26.10
CA MET A 1 -36.78 39.84 27.18
C MET A 1 -36.17 38.57 26.64
N ALA A 2 -34.91 38.61 26.19
CA ALA A 2 -34.25 37.42 25.66
C ALA A 2 -33.95 36.48 26.84
N HIS A 3 -34.44 35.23 26.76
CA HIS A 3 -34.24 34.27 27.83
C HIS A 3 -32.75 33.87 27.90
N PRO A 4 -32.06 34.11 29.03
CA PRO A 4 -30.63 33.85 29.16
C PRO A 4 -30.28 32.37 28.93
N GLY A 5 -31.21 31.44 29.20
CA GLY A 5 -31.05 30.01 28.90
C GLY A 5 -31.05 29.70 27.40
N LEU A 6 -31.80 30.45 26.58
CA LEU A 6 -31.88 30.22 25.13
C LEU A 6 -30.63 30.75 24.42
N ILE A 7 -30.07 31.87 24.91
CA ILE A 7 -28.79 32.41 24.45
C ILE A 7 -27.66 31.45 24.82
N SER A 8 -27.65 30.92 26.05
CA SER A 8 -26.63 29.96 26.50
C SER A 8 -26.67 28.65 25.68
N LEU A 9 -27.87 28.12 25.39
CA LEU A 9 -28.04 26.94 24.55
C LEU A 9 -27.56 27.18 23.12
N PHE A 10 -27.88 28.36 22.57
CA PHE A 10 -27.44 28.75 21.22
C PHE A 10 -25.92 28.88 21.14
N LEU A 11 -25.27 29.49 22.14
CA LEU A 11 -23.82 29.59 22.23
C LEU A 11 -23.16 28.21 22.40
N LEU A 12 -23.76 27.31 23.17
CA LEU A 12 -23.26 25.94 23.34
C LEU A 12 -23.32 25.16 22.02
N ALA A 13 -24.43 25.29 21.27
CA ALA A 13 -24.57 24.70 19.94
C ALA A 13 -23.56 25.29 18.94
N LEU A 14 -23.30 26.59 19.01
CA LEU A 14 -22.31 27.26 18.14
C LEU A 14 -20.88 26.77 18.41
N VAL A 15 -20.51 26.60 19.69
CA VAL A 15 -19.20 26.08 20.09
C VAL A 15 -19.00 24.63 19.62
N LEU A 16 -20.03 23.79 19.73
CA LEU A 16 -20.00 22.41 19.23
C LEU A 16 -19.84 22.36 17.70
N CYS A 17 -20.54 23.22 16.96
CA CYS A 17 -20.38 23.33 15.51
C CYS A 17 -19.00 23.85 15.11
N ALA A 18 -18.41 24.76 15.87
CA ALA A 18 -17.06 25.28 15.60
C ALA A 18 -15.97 24.22 15.75
N GLN A 19 -16.13 23.28 16.70
CA GLN A 19 -15.20 22.14 16.86
C GLN A 19 -15.33 21.09 15.75
N ALA A 20 -16.48 21.03 15.07
CA ALA A 20 -16.68 20.16 13.90
C ALA A 20 -16.08 20.75 12.60
N LEU A 21 -15.82 22.06 12.58
CA LEU A 21 -15.29 22.79 11.41
C LEU A 21 -13.77 22.95 11.44
N THR A 22 -13.09 22.52 12.50
CA THR A 22 -11.62 22.46 12.49
C THR A 22 -11.19 21.32 11.57
N PRO A 23 -10.41 21.59 10.52
CA PRO A 23 -9.86 20.53 9.68
C PRO A 23 -9.08 19.55 10.57
N SER A 24 -9.52 18.30 10.63
CA SER A 24 -8.72 17.28 11.29
C SER A 24 -7.55 16.93 10.38
N HIS A 25 -6.33 16.85 10.93
CA HIS A 25 -5.16 16.32 10.22
C HIS A 25 -5.22 14.78 10.04
N HIS A 26 -6.36 14.17 10.35
CA HIS A 26 -6.60 12.74 10.35
C HIS A 26 -7.96 12.45 9.72
N LEU A 27 -8.09 11.27 9.10
CA LEU A 27 -9.35 10.79 8.54
C LEU A 27 -10.38 10.59 9.66
N SER A 28 -11.61 11.08 9.45
CA SER A 28 -12.71 10.79 10.37
C SER A 28 -13.12 9.32 10.27
N SER A 29 -13.90 8.83 11.25
CA SER A 29 -14.45 7.47 11.18
C SER A 29 -15.36 7.26 9.96
N ALA A 30 -16.08 8.29 9.55
CA ALA A 30 -16.90 8.27 8.34
C ALA A 30 -16.04 8.16 7.07
N ASP A 31 -14.92 8.89 7.01
CA ASP A 31 -13.98 8.82 5.89
C ASP A 31 -13.34 7.43 5.78
N VAL A 32 -12.89 6.87 6.90
CA VAL A 32 -12.34 5.50 6.96
C VAL A 32 -13.38 4.49 6.50
N THR A 33 -14.65 4.64 6.91
CA THR A 33 -15.74 3.76 6.50
C THR A 33 -15.98 3.85 4.99
N ARG A 34 -16.02 5.07 4.45
CA ARG A 34 -16.17 5.30 3.00
C ARG A 34 -15.00 4.73 2.22
N LEU A 35 -13.77 4.89 2.71
CA LEU A 35 -12.57 4.36 2.05
C LEU A 35 -12.54 2.84 2.08
N LYS A 36 -12.93 2.20 3.19
CA LYS A 36 -13.10 0.74 3.25
C LYS A 36 -14.13 0.24 2.24
N ALA A 37 -15.27 0.91 2.13
CA ALA A 37 -16.30 0.56 1.14
C ALA A 37 -15.81 0.77 -0.30
N PHE A 38 -15.03 1.82 -0.55
CA PHE A 38 -14.41 2.05 -1.86
C PHE A 38 -13.41 0.95 -2.21
N LEU A 39 -12.54 0.56 -1.29
CA LEU A 39 -11.54 -0.48 -1.51
C LEU A 39 -12.15 -1.88 -1.68
N ASN A 40 -13.32 -2.15 -1.11
CA ASN A 40 -13.95 -3.47 -1.18
C ASN A 40 -14.61 -3.74 -2.54
N GLN A 41 -13.82 -3.68 -3.61
CA GLN A 41 -14.18 -4.04 -4.98
C GLN A 41 -13.80 -5.49 -5.29
N PRO A 42 -14.36 -6.10 -6.35
CA PRO A 42 -13.87 -7.34 -6.91
C PRO A 42 -12.39 -7.25 -7.30
N LEU A 43 -11.66 -8.36 -7.17
CA LEU A 43 -10.26 -8.45 -7.59
C LEU A 43 -10.24 -8.76 -9.09
N GLU A 44 -9.87 -7.78 -9.91
CA GLU A 44 -9.85 -7.91 -11.39
C GLU A 44 -8.44 -8.27 -11.89
N ASP A 45 -7.43 -7.68 -11.26
CA ASP A 45 -6.02 -7.89 -11.55
C ASP A 45 -5.19 -7.85 -10.25
N LEU A 46 -3.89 -8.09 -10.35
CA LEU A 46 -3.01 -8.10 -9.18
C LEU A 46 -2.84 -6.72 -8.54
N GLU A 47 -2.86 -5.65 -9.33
CA GLU A 47 -2.68 -4.29 -8.83
C GLU A 47 -3.87 -3.84 -7.99
N SER A 48 -5.09 -4.02 -8.52
CA SER A 48 -6.34 -3.81 -7.79
C SER A 48 -6.44 -4.72 -6.56
N ALA A 49 -5.96 -5.96 -6.65
CA ALA A 49 -5.89 -6.85 -5.50
C ALA A 49 -4.92 -6.34 -4.43
N TYR A 50 -3.74 -5.88 -4.82
CA TYR A 50 -2.77 -5.26 -3.92
C TYR A 50 -3.36 -4.05 -3.19
N TYR A 51 -3.93 -3.09 -3.92
CA TYR A 51 -4.51 -1.89 -3.28
C TYR A 51 -5.69 -2.24 -2.36
N THR A 52 -6.51 -3.21 -2.75
CA THR A 52 -7.64 -3.67 -1.93
C THR A 52 -7.17 -4.34 -0.65
N ILE A 53 -6.34 -5.37 -0.77
CA ILE A 53 -5.90 -6.21 0.36
C ILE A 53 -5.02 -5.40 1.32
N VAL A 54 -3.98 -4.76 0.79
CA VAL A 54 -3.04 -3.97 1.61
C VAL A 54 -3.74 -2.72 2.15
N GLY A 55 -4.53 -2.03 1.33
CA GLY A 55 -5.26 -0.84 1.75
C GLY A 55 -6.23 -1.13 2.89
N LEU A 56 -7.02 -2.20 2.80
CA LEU A 56 -7.91 -2.61 3.90
C LEU A 56 -7.12 -2.97 5.16
N SER A 57 -6.01 -3.70 5.02
CA SER A 57 -5.12 -4.05 6.14
C SER A 57 -4.58 -2.80 6.86
N LYS A 58 -4.12 -1.79 6.13
CA LYS A 58 -3.67 -0.50 6.70
C LYS A 58 -4.79 0.28 7.41
N LEU A 59 -6.05 0.07 7.02
CA LEU A 59 -7.23 0.65 7.68
C LEU A 59 -7.77 -0.21 8.84
N GLY A 60 -7.04 -1.26 9.24
CA GLY A 60 -7.45 -2.20 10.29
C GLY A 60 -8.67 -3.03 9.90
N ALA A 61 -8.88 -3.25 8.61
CA ALA A 61 -9.88 -4.17 8.07
C ALA A 61 -9.20 -5.35 7.37
N ARG A 62 -9.99 -6.35 7.00
CA ARG A 62 -9.55 -7.52 6.25
C ARG A 62 -10.46 -7.70 5.05
N VAL A 63 -9.97 -8.37 4.02
CA VAL A 63 -10.83 -8.85 2.94
C VAL A 63 -11.81 -9.89 3.48
N SER A 64 -13.00 -9.96 2.90
CA SER A 64 -14.07 -10.82 3.42
C SER A 64 -13.76 -12.32 3.26
N ASP A 65 -13.04 -12.69 2.19
CA ASP A 65 -12.59 -14.06 1.93
C ASP A 65 -11.08 -14.07 1.65
N GLU A 66 -10.28 -14.20 2.71
CA GLU A 66 -8.81 -14.24 2.62
C GLU A 66 -8.32 -15.45 1.81
N LYS A 67 -9.06 -16.57 1.82
CA LYS A 67 -8.67 -17.79 1.09
C LYS A 67 -8.85 -17.60 -0.41
N ALA A 68 -10.00 -17.06 -0.83
CA ALA A 68 -10.25 -16.73 -2.23
C ALA A 68 -9.27 -15.66 -2.73
N ALA A 69 -8.99 -14.64 -1.92
CA ALA A 69 -7.98 -13.62 -2.24
C ALA A 69 -6.59 -14.26 -2.43
N CYS A 70 -6.15 -15.11 -1.51
CA CYS A 70 -4.86 -15.80 -1.65
C CYS A 70 -4.81 -16.70 -2.90
N GLN A 71 -5.90 -17.42 -3.19
CA GLN A 71 -5.99 -18.25 -4.39
C GLN A 71 -5.91 -17.40 -5.67
N PHE A 72 -6.54 -16.23 -5.67
CA PHE A 72 -6.46 -15.27 -6.77
C PHE A 72 -5.02 -14.81 -7.01
N LEU A 73 -4.29 -14.42 -5.96
CA LEU A 73 -2.87 -14.02 -6.08
C LEU A 73 -2.02 -15.16 -6.67
N LYS A 74 -2.21 -16.39 -6.17
CA LYS A 74 -1.49 -17.57 -6.64
C LYS A 74 -1.78 -17.92 -8.11
N SER A 75 -3.00 -17.71 -8.59
CA SER A 75 -3.35 -18.05 -9.97
C SER A 75 -2.98 -16.99 -10.99
N HIS A 76 -2.77 -15.74 -10.57
CA HIS A 76 -2.50 -14.61 -11.47
C HIS A 76 -1.06 -14.10 -11.44
N HIS A 77 -0.22 -14.54 -10.48
CA HIS A 77 1.18 -14.15 -10.46
C HIS A 77 1.94 -14.65 -11.70
N ASP A 78 2.77 -13.78 -12.27
CA ASP A 78 3.71 -14.05 -13.34
C ASP A 78 5.14 -14.02 -12.75
N PRO A 79 5.83 -15.17 -12.70
CA PRO A 79 7.16 -15.28 -12.08
C PRO A 79 8.25 -14.51 -12.85
N THR A 80 7.94 -13.96 -14.02
CA THR A 80 8.86 -13.22 -14.90
C THR A 80 8.63 -11.70 -14.90
N SER A 81 7.58 -11.22 -14.22
CA SER A 81 7.23 -9.81 -14.16
C SER A 81 7.46 -9.24 -12.76
N ILE A 82 8.30 -8.21 -12.66
CA ILE A 82 8.64 -7.54 -11.40
C ILE A 82 7.39 -6.97 -10.72
N ASP A 83 6.52 -6.33 -11.48
CA ASP A 83 5.29 -5.71 -10.95
C ASP A 83 4.32 -6.78 -10.46
N SER A 84 4.18 -7.89 -11.21
CA SER A 84 3.34 -9.01 -10.81
C SER A 84 3.83 -9.63 -9.49
N LEU A 85 5.14 -9.84 -9.37
CA LEU A 85 5.77 -10.35 -8.15
C LEU A 85 5.59 -9.41 -6.97
N PHE A 86 5.78 -8.10 -7.17
CA PHE A 86 5.57 -7.09 -6.14
C PHE A 86 4.14 -7.10 -5.62
N PHE A 87 3.15 -6.96 -6.52
CA PHE A 87 1.75 -6.91 -6.13
C PHE A 87 1.30 -8.20 -5.44
N ALA A 88 1.69 -9.37 -5.96
CA ALA A 88 1.33 -10.65 -5.37
C ALA A 88 1.99 -10.85 -3.99
N ALA A 89 3.28 -10.58 -3.87
CA ALA A 89 4.03 -10.79 -2.63
C ALA A 89 3.57 -9.86 -1.50
N GLU A 90 3.48 -8.55 -1.77
CA GLU A 90 3.03 -7.57 -0.77
C GLU A 90 1.58 -7.83 -0.32
N ALA A 91 0.69 -8.14 -1.27
CA ALA A 91 -0.69 -8.50 -0.94
C ALA A 91 -0.76 -9.77 -0.08
N SER A 92 0.08 -10.78 -0.36
CA SER A 92 0.08 -12.04 0.37
C SER A 92 0.46 -11.87 1.84
N GLN A 93 1.41 -10.98 2.16
CA GLN A 93 1.79 -10.68 3.55
C GLN A 93 0.64 -10.10 4.39
N ALA A 94 -0.32 -9.42 3.76
CA ALA A 94 -1.47 -8.85 4.43
C ALA A 94 -2.60 -9.86 4.66
N LEU A 95 -2.47 -11.09 4.16
CA LEU A 95 -3.42 -12.19 4.35
C LEU A 95 -2.88 -13.21 5.35
N SER A 96 -3.77 -13.90 6.06
CA SER A 96 -3.37 -14.99 6.95
C SER A 96 -2.98 -16.22 6.12
N ASP A 97 -1.82 -16.80 6.40
CA ASP A 97 -1.33 -18.06 5.81
C ASP A 97 -1.29 -18.08 4.25
N CYS A 98 -0.98 -16.94 3.63
CA CYS A 98 -0.80 -16.85 2.18
C CYS A 98 0.67 -16.75 1.78
N GLU A 99 1.23 -17.85 1.29
CA GLU A 99 2.60 -17.89 0.76
C GLU A 99 2.59 -17.96 -0.77
N ILE A 100 3.29 -17.05 -1.44
CA ILE A 100 3.47 -17.07 -2.90
C ILE A 100 4.66 -17.97 -3.24
N PRO A 101 4.50 -18.94 -4.17
CA PRO A 101 5.61 -19.80 -4.56
C PRO A 101 6.68 -19.00 -5.32
N VAL A 102 7.95 -19.26 -5.01
CA VAL A 102 9.08 -18.58 -5.65
C VAL A 102 10.11 -19.59 -6.12
N SER A 103 10.56 -19.45 -7.36
CA SER A 103 11.68 -20.23 -7.90
C SER A 103 13.01 -19.48 -7.76
N ASN A 104 14.13 -20.19 -7.96
CA ASN A 104 15.44 -19.55 -7.96
C ASN A 104 15.57 -18.52 -9.08
N GLU A 105 14.97 -18.79 -10.24
CA GLU A 105 14.97 -17.87 -11.39
C GLU A 105 14.24 -16.57 -11.08
N THR A 106 13.11 -16.64 -10.38
CA THR A 106 12.38 -15.46 -9.91
C THR A 106 13.21 -14.65 -8.91
N ARG A 107 13.91 -15.31 -7.99
CA ARG A 107 14.82 -14.64 -7.05
C ARG A 107 15.95 -13.91 -7.79
N ASP A 108 16.60 -14.58 -8.73
CA ASP A 108 17.72 -14.02 -9.48
C ASP A 108 17.26 -12.84 -10.36
N LEU A 109 16.06 -12.92 -10.94
CA LEU A 109 15.42 -11.84 -11.65
C LEU A 109 15.23 -10.59 -10.76
N LEU A 110 14.67 -10.77 -9.56
CA LEU A 110 14.45 -9.67 -8.63
C LEU A 110 15.77 -9.01 -8.19
N LEU A 111 16.81 -9.82 -7.92
CA LEU A 111 18.13 -9.31 -7.54
C LEU A 111 18.80 -8.54 -8.69
N ALA A 112 18.67 -9.01 -9.93
CA ALA A 112 19.26 -8.33 -11.10
C ALA A 112 18.67 -6.94 -11.34
N VAL A 113 17.41 -6.71 -10.96
CA VAL A 113 16.74 -5.41 -11.10
C VAL A 113 17.23 -4.38 -10.09
N VAL A 114 17.84 -4.80 -8.98
CA VAL A 114 18.47 -3.89 -8.00
C VAL A 114 19.81 -3.38 -8.55
N SER A 115 19.74 -2.47 -9.52
CA SER A 115 20.90 -1.86 -10.19
C SER A 115 20.61 -0.42 -10.61
N GLU A 116 21.67 0.34 -10.91
CA GLU A 116 21.57 1.75 -11.32
C GLU A 116 20.92 1.96 -12.70
N ASP A 117 20.82 0.90 -13.51
CA ASP A 117 20.23 0.94 -14.84
C ASP A 117 18.70 0.79 -14.80
N SER A 118 18.17 0.20 -13.72
CA SER A 118 16.74 0.10 -13.48
C SER A 118 16.12 1.44 -13.09
N SER A 119 14.83 1.60 -13.33
CA SER A 119 14.07 2.75 -12.81
C SER A 119 13.86 2.64 -11.29
N VAL A 120 13.63 3.79 -10.63
CA VAL A 120 13.31 3.84 -9.20
C VAL A 120 12.10 2.96 -8.86
N SER A 121 11.07 2.94 -9.72
CA SER A 121 9.88 2.10 -9.56
C SER A 121 10.21 0.62 -9.59
N GLN A 122 11.06 0.19 -10.54
CA GLN A 122 11.47 -1.22 -10.65
C GLN A 122 12.31 -1.65 -9.45
N ILE A 123 13.24 -0.79 -8.98
CA ILE A 123 14.02 -1.06 -7.78
C ILE A 123 13.08 -1.18 -6.57
N HIS A 124 12.13 -0.26 -6.41
CA HIS A 124 11.13 -0.30 -5.33
C HIS A 124 10.31 -1.59 -5.36
N HIS A 125 9.77 -1.98 -6.52
CA HIS A 125 8.99 -3.20 -6.67
C HIS A 125 9.81 -4.45 -6.41
N ALA A 126 11.04 -4.51 -6.91
CA ALA A 126 11.92 -5.65 -6.68
C ALA A 126 12.27 -5.82 -5.19
N VAL A 127 12.61 -4.72 -4.51
CA VAL A 127 12.94 -4.72 -3.08
C VAL A 127 11.73 -5.08 -2.22
N GLY A 128 10.54 -4.53 -2.53
CA GLY A 128 9.30 -4.87 -1.85
C GLY A 128 8.96 -6.35 -2.00
N ALA A 129 9.06 -6.89 -3.22
CA ALA A 129 8.87 -8.32 -3.47
C ALA A 129 9.87 -9.18 -2.68
N LEU A 130 11.18 -8.88 -2.74
CA LEU A 130 12.21 -9.62 -1.99
C LEU A 130 11.93 -9.62 -0.48
N GLY A 131 11.60 -8.45 0.08
CA GLY A 131 11.27 -8.30 1.50
C GLY A 131 10.00 -9.08 1.88
N SER A 132 8.97 -8.98 1.06
CA SER A 132 7.70 -9.68 1.27
C SER A 132 7.79 -11.20 1.18
N LEU A 133 8.66 -11.70 0.31
CA LEU A 133 8.92 -13.13 0.14
C LEU A 133 9.91 -13.69 1.17
N GLY A 134 10.42 -12.85 2.09
CA GLY A 134 11.43 -13.25 3.07
C GLY A 134 12.78 -13.62 2.45
N LEU A 135 13.06 -13.13 1.23
CA LEU A 135 14.29 -13.42 0.52
C LEU A 135 15.42 -12.49 1.01
N PRO A 136 16.68 -12.95 0.99
CA PRO A 136 17.81 -12.12 1.39
C PRO A 136 17.93 -10.86 0.53
N LEU A 137 18.04 -9.71 1.19
CA LEU A 137 18.24 -8.41 0.57
C LEU A 137 19.55 -7.80 1.07
N ALA A 138 20.43 -7.40 0.15
CA ALA A 138 21.63 -6.65 0.49
C ALA A 138 21.31 -5.15 0.59
N SER A 139 20.94 -4.68 1.78
CA SER A 139 20.47 -3.30 2.00
C SER A 139 21.43 -2.23 1.48
N GLN A 140 22.75 -2.47 1.58
CA GLN A 140 23.77 -1.53 1.09
C GLN A 140 23.76 -1.42 -0.44
N GLU A 141 23.54 -2.53 -1.15
CA GLU A 141 23.47 -2.57 -2.61
C GLU A 141 22.22 -1.82 -3.11
N VAL A 142 21.08 -2.02 -2.43
CA VAL A 142 19.84 -1.28 -2.71
C VAL A 142 20.03 0.23 -2.57
N VAL A 143 20.61 0.67 -1.46
CA VAL A 143 20.88 2.10 -1.21
C VAL A 143 21.84 2.66 -2.26
N SER A 144 22.88 1.91 -2.61
CA SER A 144 23.84 2.32 -3.63
C SER A 144 23.20 2.45 -5.01
N ALA A 145 22.41 1.46 -5.44
CA ALA A 145 21.70 1.46 -6.72
C ALA A 145 20.72 2.63 -6.82
N LEU A 146 19.95 2.87 -5.76
CA LEU A 146 18.99 3.97 -5.71
C LEU A 146 19.69 5.34 -5.72
N ALA A 147 20.74 5.53 -4.93
CA ALA A 147 21.51 6.76 -4.90
C ALA A 147 22.17 7.07 -6.26
N ALA A 148 22.75 6.06 -6.91
CA ALA A 148 23.31 6.18 -8.25
C ALA A 148 22.25 6.57 -9.28
N ARG A 149 21.08 5.92 -9.25
CA ARG A 149 19.97 6.21 -10.15
C ARG A 149 19.42 7.64 -9.97
N ILE A 150 19.22 8.08 -8.73
CA ILE A 150 18.74 9.45 -8.43
C ILE A 150 19.76 10.48 -8.94
N THR A 151 21.05 10.28 -8.65
CA THR A 151 22.12 11.17 -9.11
C THR A 151 22.17 11.26 -10.64
N LYS A 152 21.92 10.15 -11.34
CA LYS A 152 21.87 10.10 -12.81
C LYS A 152 20.68 10.89 -13.37
N GLU A 153 19.51 10.82 -12.74
CA GLU A 153 18.33 11.59 -13.16
C GLU A 153 18.50 13.10 -12.90
N ASP A 154 19.06 13.48 -11.74
CA ASP A 154 19.35 14.88 -11.42
C ASP A 154 20.32 15.52 -12.43
N ASN A 155 21.33 14.79 -12.86
CA ASN A 155 22.31 15.27 -13.85
C ASN A 155 21.77 15.38 -15.28
N VAL A 156 20.64 14.74 -15.61
CA VAL A 156 19.97 14.87 -16.92
C VAL A 156 19.07 16.11 -16.96
N MET A 157 18.62 16.60 -15.80
CA MET A 157 17.76 17.78 -15.67
C MET A 157 18.53 19.10 -15.46
N ALA A 158 19.86 19.05 -15.35
CA ALA A 158 20.76 20.20 -15.21
C ALA A 158 21.42 20.59 -16.54
#